data_AF-A0A6B3NEX5-F1
#
_entry.id   AF-A0A6B3NEX5-F1
#
_cell.length_a   1.000
_cell.length_b   1.000
_cell.length_c   1.000
_cell.angle_alpha   90.00
_cell.angle_beta   90.00
_cell.angle_gamma   90.00
#
_symmetry.space_group_name_H-M   'P 1'
#
loop_
_entity.id
_entity.type
_entity.pdbx_description
1 polymer ?
#
loop_
_entity_poly.entity_id
_entity_poly.type
_entity_poly.pdbx_seq_one_letter_code
_entity_poly.pdbx_strand_id
1 'polypeptide(L)'
;MKERYREAMGEIHQQHGDDTKAIKEAALKLYESLRADVAEVFPNPESRHMAAAAMWHVETSNPNLNQPRKACAHLSHHLQITFHLEPDYQRLHEALPQDTYILSVPFDKFATDEEGKIITDKKRQPVGEDLAGEWKAALERKGIAYEATLHPALPMVNFALLDPSEKLIEVLEQKFGDNFNDIDELDLTYCDHLGQTKNISNRIVPPVDYTWVESTEEQTPKSALVLNLFAEEISEQLQDFRFQQAELIGQKYNDFKDEDFGDSKWRGKRVALEVGALDNPNDYRHGSPIVKLDGKQLAMFSTNSPKLPIGASFEATIEPSPRGSALTLNINPESVQLKAEAETEQALPSSQRERLKKLNLRFSQAAAQPDMRDAAAVASRVLHEAIAEKYAETGNRKIKVGDWTAFINSRTQECFVRDKERRVIFHSDLSTNQVNKGLSKEDSIKFEEWVRQKEKLRSLKIATSVGKRETQL
;
A
#
# COMPACT_ATOMS: atom_id res chain seq x y z
N MET A 1 1.09 15.52 -2.14
CA MET A 1 0.14 14.57 -2.78
C MET A 1 -1.03 14.20 -1.88
N LYS A 2 -0.77 13.80 -0.63
CA LYS A 2 -1.82 13.37 0.30
C LYS A 2 -2.82 14.44 0.72
N GLU A 3 -2.33 15.62 1.10
CA GLU A 3 -3.17 16.79 1.41
C GLU A 3 -4.03 17.16 0.20
N ARG A 4 -3.41 17.24 -0.97
CA ARG A 4 -4.10 17.49 -2.25
C ARG A 4 -5.16 16.43 -2.59
N TYR A 5 -4.94 15.14 -2.28
CA TYR A 5 -5.98 14.10 -2.41
C TYR A 5 -7.14 14.35 -1.44
N ARG A 6 -6.84 14.70 -0.18
CA ARG A 6 -7.87 14.98 0.84
C ARG A 6 -8.72 16.19 0.47
N GLU A 7 -8.09 17.28 0.06
CA GLU A 7 -8.74 18.51 -0.40
C GLU A 7 -9.64 18.23 -1.60
N ALA A 8 -9.10 17.62 -2.66
CA ALA A 8 -9.85 17.33 -3.88
C ALA A 8 -10.98 16.32 -3.64
N MET A 9 -10.79 15.31 -2.78
CA MET A 9 -11.88 14.40 -2.41
C MET A 9 -12.96 15.10 -1.59
N GLY A 10 -12.61 16.07 -0.75
CA GLY A 10 -13.56 16.92 -0.05
C GLY A 10 -14.41 17.74 -1.01
N GLU A 11 -13.78 18.35 -2.02
CA GLU A 11 -14.47 19.09 -3.09
C GLU A 11 -15.39 18.19 -3.92
N ILE A 12 -14.94 16.99 -4.29
CA ILE A 12 -15.75 16.00 -5.03
C ILE A 12 -17.01 15.63 -4.25
N HIS A 13 -16.90 15.40 -2.94
CA HIS A 13 -18.06 15.06 -2.10
C HIS A 13 -19.00 16.26 -1.95
N GLN A 14 -18.48 17.48 -1.86
CA GLN A 14 -19.31 18.70 -1.83
C GLN A 14 -20.03 18.95 -3.16
N GLN A 15 -19.39 18.67 -4.30
CA GLN A 15 -19.95 18.90 -5.63
C GLN A 15 -21.00 17.85 -6.03
N HIS A 16 -20.83 16.60 -5.62
CA HIS A 16 -21.66 15.47 -6.09
C HIS A 16 -22.60 14.88 -5.02
N GLY A 17 -22.53 15.34 -3.77
CA GLY A 17 -23.44 14.93 -2.70
C GLY A 17 -23.42 13.43 -2.46
N ASP A 18 -24.56 12.77 -2.69
CA ASP A 18 -24.72 11.30 -2.53
C ASP A 18 -24.68 10.53 -3.86
N ASP A 19 -24.39 11.18 -5.00
CA ASP A 19 -24.28 10.50 -6.30
C ASP A 19 -22.99 9.67 -6.38
N THR A 20 -23.11 8.43 -5.91
CA THR A 20 -22.01 7.45 -5.89
C THR A 20 -21.39 7.17 -7.26
N LYS A 21 -22.10 7.37 -8.37
CA LYS A 21 -21.54 7.16 -9.71
C LYS A 21 -20.68 8.35 -10.13
N ALA A 22 -21.19 9.56 -9.93
CA ALA A 22 -20.44 10.78 -10.21
C ALA A 22 -19.19 10.91 -9.33
N ILE A 23 -19.28 10.56 -8.04
CA ILE A 23 -18.14 10.53 -7.11
C ILE A 23 -17.06 9.57 -7.61
N LYS A 24 -17.44 8.37 -8.07
CA LYS A 24 -16.49 7.39 -8.60
C LYS A 24 -15.77 7.89 -9.85
N GLU A 25 -16.50 8.49 -10.79
CA GLU A 25 -15.91 9.04 -12.02
C GLU A 25 -14.96 10.20 -11.72
N ALA A 26 -15.31 11.08 -10.78
CA ALA A 26 -14.46 12.19 -10.35
C ALA A 26 -13.21 11.69 -9.60
N ALA A 27 -13.36 10.71 -8.72
CA ALA A 27 -12.24 10.09 -8.01
C ALA A 27 -11.26 9.39 -8.96
N LEU A 28 -11.76 8.72 -10.02
CA LEU A 28 -10.91 8.12 -11.06
C LEU A 28 -10.02 9.16 -11.75
N LYS A 29 -10.60 10.31 -12.14
CA LYS A 29 -9.85 11.41 -12.74
C LYS A 29 -8.80 11.98 -11.78
N LEU A 30 -9.14 12.09 -10.49
CA LEU A 30 -8.21 12.52 -9.46
C LEU A 30 -7.03 11.55 -9.34
N TYR A 31 -7.27 10.23 -9.34
CA TYR A 31 -6.19 9.23 -9.31
C TYR A 31 -5.30 9.30 -10.55
N GLU A 32 -5.86 9.50 -11.74
CA GLU A 32 -5.08 9.67 -12.97
C GLU A 32 -4.18 10.91 -12.90
N SER A 33 -4.70 12.03 -12.40
CA SER A 33 -3.90 13.24 -12.19
C SER A 33 -2.77 13.00 -11.19
N LEU A 34 -3.05 12.35 -10.06
CA LEU A 34 -2.03 12.09 -9.04
C LEU A 34 -0.97 11.09 -9.53
N ARG A 35 -1.33 10.10 -10.36
CA ARG A 35 -0.34 9.21 -11.01
C ARG A 35 0.58 9.97 -11.96
N ALA A 36 0.05 10.95 -12.69
CA ALA A 36 0.87 11.81 -13.55
C ALA A 36 1.89 12.59 -12.72
N ASP A 37 1.48 13.14 -11.57
CA ASP A 37 2.39 13.81 -10.64
C ASP A 37 3.46 12.85 -10.08
N VAL A 38 3.09 11.62 -9.72
CA VAL A 38 4.05 10.57 -9.30
C VAL A 38 5.07 10.30 -10.41
N ALA A 39 4.62 10.17 -11.66
CA ALA A 39 5.50 9.93 -12.81
C ALA A 39 6.42 11.12 -13.12
N GLU A 40 6.02 12.34 -12.79
CA GLU A 40 6.87 13.54 -12.90
C GLU A 40 7.93 13.58 -11.79
N VAL A 41 7.54 13.30 -10.55
CA VAL A 41 8.44 13.30 -9.38
C VAL A 41 9.43 12.14 -9.43
N PHE A 42 8.99 10.98 -9.90
CA PHE A 42 9.78 9.76 -10.03
C PHE A 42 9.85 9.36 -11.52
N PRO A 43 10.67 10.04 -12.34
CA PRO A 43 10.69 9.82 -13.79
C PRO A 43 11.36 8.49 -14.18
N ASN A 44 12.16 7.91 -13.29
CA ASN A 44 12.86 6.64 -13.53
C ASN A 44 12.03 5.46 -12.98
N PRO A 45 11.78 4.39 -13.76
CA PRO A 45 11.07 3.19 -13.30
C PRO A 45 11.62 2.59 -12.00
N GLU A 46 12.94 2.52 -11.84
CA GLU A 46 13.56 1.97 -10.62
C GLU A 46 13.26 2.84 -9.39
N SER A 47 13.29 4.16 -9.53
CA SER A 47 12.93 5.09 -8.46
C SER A 47 11.45 5.01 -8.08
N ARG A 48 10.56 4.74 -9.05
CA ARG A 48 9.13 4.48 -8.78
C ARG A 48 8.93 3.18 -8.03
N HIS A 49 9.65 2.12 -8.39
CA HIS A 49 9.60 0.85 -7.68
C HIS A 49 10.08 0.98 -6.24
N MET A 50 11.18 1.71 -6.01
CA MET A 50 11.66 1.98 -4.65
C MET A 50 10.65 2.80 -3.84
N ALA A 51 10.07 3.84 -4.45
CA ALA A 51 9.03 4.64 -3.82
C ALA A 51 7.78 3.80 -3.49
N ALA A 52 7.33 2.95 -4.43
CA ALA A 52 6.22 2.04 -4.24
C ALA A 52 6.48 1.06 -3.07
N ALA A 53 7.66 0.43 -3.04
CA ALA A 53 8.03 -0.51 -1.99
C ALA A 53 8.11 0.16 -0.61
N ALA A 54 8.76 1.33 -0.52
CA ALA A 54 8.87 2.08 0.73
C ALA A 54 7.50 2.53 1.24
N MET A 55 6.66 3.09 0.37
CA MET A 55 5.32 3.54 0.73
C MET A 55 4.40 2.37 1.10
N TRP A 56 4.48 1.26 0.37
CA TRP A 56 3.71 0.05 0.68
C TRP A 56 4.14 -0.59 2.00
N HIS A 57 5.44 -0.66 2.27
CA HIS A 57 5.97 -1.16 3.54
C HIS A 57 5.54 -0.27 4.72
N VAL A 58 5.65 1.05 4.57
CA VAL A 58 5.18 2.01 5.58
C VAL A 58 3.68 1.85 5.85
N GLU A 59 2.85 1.52 4.87
CA GLU A 59 1.41 1.31 5.09
C GLU A 59 1.06 -0.05 5.68
N THR A 60 1.69 -1.12 5.20
CA THR A 60 1.31 -2.50 5.53
C THR A 60 2.04 -3.04 6.74
N SER A 61 3.14 -2.41 7.12
CA SER A 61 3.97 -2.81 8.26
C SER A 61 3.90 -1.83 9.42
N ASN A 62 3.17 -0.71 9.29
CA ASN A 62 2.85 0.10 10.46
C ASN A 62 1.95 -0.77 11.36
N PRO A 63 2.32 -1.01 12.63
CA PRO A 63 1.34 -1.49 13.59
C PRO A 63 0.15 -0.55 13.48
N ASN A 64 -1.08 -1.07 13.42
CA ASN A 64 -2.26 -0.21 13.40
C ASN A 64 -2.33 0.55 14.74
N LEU A 65 -1.62 1.67 14.82
CA LEU A 65 -1.45 2.48 16.01
C LEU A 65 -2.75 3.24 16.32
N ASN A 66 -3.72 3.28 15.40
CA ASN A 66 -5.00 3.94 15.67
C ASN A 66 -5.74 3.31 16.85
N GLN A 67 -5.69 1.98 16.99
CA GLN A 67 -6.39 1.31 18.10
C GLN A 67 -5.68 1.54 19.44
N PRO A 68 -4.34 1.37 19.56
CA PRO A 68 -3.57 1.82 20.71
C PRO A 68 -3.71 3.31 21.01
N ARG A 69 -3.66 4.19 20.02
CA ARG A 69 -3.82 5.65 20.19
C ARG A 69 -5.18 6.02 20.74
N LYS A 70 -6.26 5.44 20.21
CA LYS A 70 -7.62 5.64 20.76
C LYS A 70 -7.73 5.15 22.20
N ALA A 71 -7.09 4.03 22.52
CA ALA A 71 -7.06 3.52 23.88
C ALA A 71 -6.26 4.43 24.83
N CYS A 72 -5.09 4.94 24.39
CA CYS A 72 -4.28 5.88 25.14
C CYS A 72 -4.99 7.23 25.34
N ALA A 73 -5.64 7.77 24.30
CA ALA A 73 -6.43 9.00 24.39
C ALA A 73 -7.58 8.84 25.38
N HIS A 74 -8.34 7.74 25.29
CA HIS A 74 -9.41 7.44 26.25
C HIS A 74 -8.89 7.37 27.68
N LEU A 75 -7.75 6.69 27.91
CA LEU A 75 -7.13 6.63 29.24
C LEU A 75 -6.67 8.00 29.73
N SER A 76 -6.09 8.83 28.85
CA SER A 76 -5.60 10.15 29.23
C SER A 76 -6.68 11.07 29.78
N HIS A 77 -7.94 10.92 29.34
CA HIS A 77 -9.07 11.68 29.88
C HIS A 77 -9.37 11.42 31.37
N HIS A 78 -8.91 10.28 31.91
CA HIS A 78 -9.09 9.93 33.31
C HIS A 78 -7.92 10.37 34.20
N LEU A 79 -6.84 10.89 33.60
CA LEU A 79 -5.64 11.30 34.32
C LEU A 79 -5.74 12.77 34.73
N GLN A 80 -5.15 13.07 35.87
CA GLN A 80 -4.97 14.42 36.37
C GLN A 80 -3.59 14.95 35.99
N ILE A 81 -3.48 16.26 35.78
CA ILE A 81 -2.18 16.95 35.71
C ILE A 81 -1.53 16.83 37.09
N THR A 82 -0.26 16.42 37.15
CA THR A 82 0.50 16.34 38.40
C THR A 82 1.74 17.23 38.35
N PHE A 83 2.18 17.70 39.51
CA PHE A 83 3.39 18.52 39.63
C PHE A 83 4.19 18.09 40.85
N HIS A 84 5.47 17.74 40.65
CA HIS A 84 6.35 17.30 41.73
C HIS A 84 7.81 17.61 41.42
N LEU A 85 8.64 17.62 42.46
CA LEU A 85 10.10 17.63 42.32
C LEU A 85 10.57 16.19 42.17
N GLU A 86 11.16 15.86 41.02
CA GLU A 86 11.74 14.55 40.77
C GLU A 86 13.25 14.59 41.05
N PRO A 87 13.74 13.82 42.04
CA PRO A 87 15.17 13.75 42.32
C PRO A 87 15.89 12.95 41.23
N ASP A 88 17.17 13.30 40.98
CA ASP A 88 18.01 12.58 40.01
C ASP A 88 17.38 12.42 38.61
N TYR A 89 16.64 13.43 38.14
CA TYR A 89 16.01 13.39 36.82
C TYR A 89 17.05 13.53 35.70
N GLN A 90 17.02 12.61 34.73
CA GLN A 90 17.92 12.64 33.59
C GLN A 90 17.36 13.53 32.46
N ARG A 91 17.83 14.78 32.44
CA ARG A 91 17.55 15.74 31.36
C ARG A 91 18.18 15.29 30.03
N LEU A 92 17.54 15.64 28.91
CA LEU A 92 17.90 15.22 27.56
C LEU A 92 19.28 15.73 27.13
N HIS A 93 19.63 16.96 27.52
CA HIS A 93 20.85 17.63 27.07
C HIS A 93 21.90 17.80 28.16
N GLU A 94 21.70 17.19 29.33
CA GLU A 94 22.65 17.27 30.45
C GLU A 94 23.31 15.91 30.74
N ALA A 95 24.59 15.95 31.08
CA ALA A 95 25.40 14.75 31.30
C ALA A 95 25.20 14.11 32.68
N LEU A 96 24.67 14.87 33.65
CA LEU A 96 24.46 14.42 35.03
C LEU A 96 22.99 14.63 35.41
N PRO A 97 22.36 13.66 36.09
CA PRO A 97 21.02 13.85 36.64
C PRO A 97 20.97 14.97 37.66
N GLN A 98 19.82 15.64 37.76
CA GLN A 98 19.59 16.73 38.71
C GLN A 98 18.13 16.76 39.17
N ASP A 99 17.92 17.22 40.41
CA ASP A 99 16.58 17.48 40.94
C ASP A 99 15.84 18.48 40.03
N THR A 100 14.71 18.05 39.48
CA THR A 100 13.99 18.81 38.45
C THR A 100 12.50 18.80 38.72
N TYR A 101 11.86 19.97 38.63
CA TYR A 101 10.41 20.06 38.73
C TYR A 101 9.76 19.55 37.44
N ILE A 102 8.88 18.57 37.59
CA ILE A 102 8.17 17.94 36.48
C ILE A 102 6.69 18.30 36.57
N LEU A 103 6.19 18.90 35.49
CA LEU A 103 4.76 19.04 35.24
C LEU A 103 4.32 17.94 34.28
N SER A 104 3.61 16.94 34.78
CA SER A 104 3.08 15.85 33.97
C SER A 104 1.66 16.19 33.51
N VAL A 105 1.45 16.27 32.20
CA VAL A 105 0.18 16.69 31.59
C VAL A 105 -0.39 15.55 30.74
N PRO A 106 -1.66 15.12 30.93
CA PRO A 106 -2.30 14.15 30.06
C PRO A 106 -2.32 14.59 28.59
N PHE A 107 -2.32 13.64 27.66
CA PHE A 107 -2.43 13.96 26.22
C PHE A 107 -3.71 14.73 25.93
N ASP A 108 -4.87 14.13 26.25
CA ASP A 108 -6.18 14.71 25.97
C ASP A 108 -6.98 14.91 27.26
N LYS A 109 -7.93 15.86 27.22
CA LYS A 109 -9.04 15.99 28.17
C LYS A 109 -10.37 15.92 27.43
N PHE A 110 -11.47 15.64 28.14
CA PHE A 110 -12.79 15.83 27.55
C PHE A 110 -13.07 17.32 27.34
N ALA A 111 -13.53 17.66 26.14
CA ALA A 111 -14.11 18.96 25.82
C ALA A 111 -15.35 19.18 26.69
N THR A 112 -15.46 20.33 27.34
CA THR A 112 -16.61 20.71 28.15
C THR A 112 -17.26 21.99 27.64
N ASP A 113 -18.59 22.08 27.76
CA ASP A 113 -19.33 23.30 27.47
C ASP A 113 -19.19 24.34 28.59
N GLU A 114 -19.80 25.52 28.42
CA GLU A 114 -19.77 26.61 29.40
C GLU A 114 -20.36 26.23 30.77
N GLU A 115 -21.15 25.14 30.84
CA GLU A 115 -21.77 24.60 32.05
C GLU A 115 -20.93 23.45 32.65
N GLY A 116 -19.78 23.13 32.06
CA GLY A 116 -18.87 22.08 32.51
C GLY A 116 -19.27 20.66 32.11
N LYS A 117 -20.20 20.52 31.16
CA LYS A 117 -20.69 19.22 30.69
C LYS A 117 -19.90 18.74 29.47
N ILE A 118 -19.59 17.45 29.43
CA ILE A 118 -18.84 16.83 28.34
C ILE A 118 -19.58 17.01 27.00
N ILE A 119 -18.89 17.63 26.04
CA ILE A 119 -19.36 17.82 24.67
C ILE A 119 -19.29 16.47 23.95
N THR A 120 -20.33 16.17 23.18
CA THR A 120 -20.39 14.93 22.39
C THR A 120 -20.53 15.22 20.90
N ASP A 121 -19.96 14.35 20.07
CA ASP A 121 -20.04 14.44 18.62
C ASP A 121 -21.43 14.02 18.08
N LYS A 122 -21.60 14.04 16.74
CA LYS A 122 -22.85 13.63 16.07
C LYS A 122 -23.25 12.17 16.35
N LYS A 123 -22.35 11.34 16.88
CA LYS A 123 -22.56 9.94 17.26
C LYS A 123 -22.71 9.78 18.78
N ARG A 124 -22.86 10.87 19.53
CA ARG A 124 -22.94 10.92 21.00
C ARG A 124 -21.69 10.38 21.70
N GLN A 125 -20.53 10.46 21.06
CA GLN A 125 -19.25 10.11 21.67
C GLN A 125 -18.60 11.36 22.26
N PRO A 126 -17.96 11.28 23.45
CA PRO A 126 -17.21 12.40 24.02
C PRO A 126 -16.15 12.93 23.06
N VAL A 127 -16.02 14.25 22.97
CA VAL A 127 -14.97 14.92 22.19
C VAL A 127 -13.75 15.15 23.07
N GLY A 128 -12.56 14.81 22.59
CA GLY A 128 -11.27 15.09 23.24
C GLY A 128 -10.64 16.38 22.73
N GLU A 129 -9.91 17.07 23.60
CA GLU A 129 -9.09 18.25 23.31
C GLU A 129 -7.63 17.99 23.72
N ASP A 130 -6.69 18.40 22.87
CA ASP A 130 -5.23 18.25 23.08
C ASP A 130 -4.73 19.13 24.24
N LEU A 131 -4.74 18.56 25.44
CA LEU A 131 -4.37 19.24 26.67
C LEU A 131 -2.86 19.45 26.75
N ALA A 132 -2.06 18.48 26.32
CA ALA A 132 -0.60 18.61 26.33
C ALA A 132 -0.13 19.74 25.39
N GLY A 133 -0.73 19.85 24.19
CA GLY A 133 -0.48 20.94 23.24
C GLY A 133 -0.91 22.30 23.77
N GLU A 134 -2.05 22.40 24.45
CA GLU A 134 -2.48 23.64 25.13
C GLU A 134 -1.44 24.10 26.17
N TRP A 135 -0.93 23.18 26.99
CA TRP A 135 0.07 23.49 28.02
C TRP A 135 1.43 23.85 27.43
N LYS A 136 1.88 23.13 26.40
CA LYS A 136 3.07 23.49 25.63
C LYS A 136 3.00 24.94 25.16
N ALA A 137 1.91 25.30 24.47
CA ALA A 137 1.70 26.66 23.97
C ALA A 137 1.60 27.70 25.11
N ALA A 138 1.06 27.32 26.28
CA ALA A 138 1.00 28.20 27.44
C ALA A 138 2.36 28.45 28.10
N LEU A 139 3.22 27.43 28.19
CA LEU A 139 4.59 27.53 28.70
C LEU A 139 5.45 28.40 27.76
N GLU A 140 5.38 28.13 26.45
CA GLU A 140 6.09 28.91 25.42
C GLU A 140 5.66 30.38 25.42
N ARG A 141 4.36 30.68 25.49
CA ARG A 141 3.84 32.05 25.56
C ARG A 141 4.33 32.81 26.78
N LYS A 142 4.58 32.11 27.89
CA LYS A 142 5.11 32.67 29.13
C LYS A 142 6.64 32.73 29.17
N GLY A 143 7.32 32.22 28.13
CA GLY A 143 8.78 32.16 28.07
C GLY A 143 9.39 31.23 29.12
N ILE A 144 8.65 30.21 29.56
CA ILE A 144 9.16 29.22 30.52
C ILE A 144 9.98 28.19 29.75
N ALA A 145 11.24 28.01 30.13
CA ALA A 145 12.11 27.01 29.53
C ALA A 145 11.79 25.62 30.09
N TYR A 146 11.75 24.61 29.23
CA TYR A 146 11.47 23.23 29.62
C TYR A 146 12.09 22.23 28.63
N GLU A 147 12.25 21.00 29.09
CA GLU A 147 12.43 19.81 28.25
C GLU A 147 11.15 18.97 28.31
N ALA A 148 10.66 18.52 27.16
CA ALA A 148 9.47 17.69 27.08
C ALA A 148 9.86 16.25 26.77
N THR A 149 9.46 15.33 27.63
CA THR A 149 9.58 13.88 27.44
C THR A 149 8.24 13.21 27.68
N LEU A 150 8.13 11.93 27.35
CA LEU A 150 6.91 11.17 27.59
C LEU A 150 6.97 10.48 28.94
N HIS A 151 5.85 10.42 29.63
CA HIS A 151 5.78 9.69 30.89
C HIS A 151 6.00 8.19 30.62
N PRO A 152 6.86 7.51 31.40
CA PRO A 152 7.30 6.14 31.09
C PRO A 152 6.18 5.08 31.17
N ALA A 153 5.12 5.37 31.95
CA ALA A 153 4.05 4.41 32.24
C ALA A 153 2.63 4.91 31.94
N LEU A 154 2.44 6.20 31.61
CA LEU A 154 1.11 6.82 31.50
C LEU A 154 1.03 7.65 30.21
N PRO A 155 -0.16 7.80 29.60
CA PRO A 155 -0.38 8.66 28.43
C PRO A 155 -0.34 10.15 28.81
N MET A 156 0.85 10.62 29.20
CA MET A 156 1.15 11.98 29.66
C MET A 156 2.48 12.46 29.08
N VAL A 157 2.62 13.78 28.97
CA VAL A 157 3.88 14.48 28.65
C VAL A 157 4.45 15.06 29.94
N ASN A 158 5.71 14.76 30.20
CA ASN A 158 6.49 15.34 31.29
C ASN A 158 7.19 16.59 30.76
N PHE A 159 6.78 17.76 31.27
CA PHE A 159 7.49 19.02 31.06
C PHE A 159 8.44 19.24 32.24
N ALA A 160 9.72 18.90 32.04
CA ALA A 160 10.79 19.16 32.98
C ALA A 160 11.19 20.64 32.89
N LEU A 161 10.81 21.43 33.90
CA LEU A 161 11.01 22.88 33.87
C LEU A 161 12.48 23.22 34.15
N LEU A 162 13.09 24.03 33.27
CA LEU A 162 14.46 24.49 33.41
C LEU A 162 14.45 25.81 34.20
N ASP A 163 15.07 25.79 35.38
CA ASP A 163 15.18 26.92 36.31
C ASP A 163 13.84 27.68 36.56
N PRO A 164 12.77 26.99 36.99
CA PRO A 164 11.48 27.63 37.24
C PRO A 164 11.58 28.63 38.40
N SER A 165 10.93 29.79 38.26
CA SER A 165 10.85 30.78 39.35
C SER A 165 10.05 30.23 40.54
N GLU A 166 10.41 30.60 41.77
CA GLU A 166 9.69 30.22 43.01
C GLU A 166 8.17 30.47 42.90
N LYS A 167 7.78 31.63 42.37
CA LYS A 167 6.36 31.97 42.16
C LYS A 167 5.63 31.02 41.21
N LEU A 168 6.32 30.49 40.20
CA LEU A 168 5.75 29.51 39.27
C LEU A 168 5.57 28.17 39.98
N ILE A 169 6.58 27.74 40.76
CA ILE A 169 6.55 26.53 41.58
C ILE A 169 5.35 26.60 42.52
N GLU A 170 5.20 27.67 43.32
CA GLU A 170 4.08 27.84 44.25
C GLU A 170 2.71 27.72 43.56
N VAL A 171 2.55 28.34 42.38
CA VAL A 171 1.29 28.29 41.62
C VAL A 171 0.99 26.89 41.10
N LEU A 172 2.01 26.14 40.66
CA LEU A 172 1.83 24.78 40.14
C LEU A 172 1.65 23.77 41.28
N GLU A 173 2.38 23.88 42.38
CA GLU A 173 2.19 23.08 43.60
C GLU A 173 0.78 23.28 44.16
N GLN A 174 0.31 24.52 44.27
CA GLN A 174 -1.04 24.79 44.77
C GLN A 174 -2.14 24.20 43.87
N LYS A 175 -1.89 24.10 42.56
CA LYS A 175 -2.89 23.62 41.60
C LYS A 175 -2.86 22.12 41.37
N PHE A 176 -1.68 21.52 41.40
CA PHE A 176 -1.45 20.16 40.90
C PHE A 176 -0.54 19.32 41.81
N GLY A 177 -0.02 19.88 42.91
CA GLY A 177 0.89 19.19 43.82
C GLY A 177 0.23 18.06 44.61
N ASP A 178 -1.08 18.19 44.90
CA ASP A 178 -1.86 17.16 45.58
C ASP A 178 -2.46 16.11 44.62
N ASN A 179 -2.33 16.31 43.30
CA ASN A 179 -2.88 15.39 42.33
C ASN A 179 -1.98 14.16 42.20
N PHE A 180 -2.59 12.99 42.17
CA PHE A 180 -1.90 11.71 42.00
C PHE A 180 -2.70 10.82 41.07
N ASN A 181 -2.00 10.10 40.20
CA ASN A 181 -2.60 9.12 39.30
C ASN A 181 -2.21 7.72 39.79
N ASP A 182 -3.16 7.00 40.40
CA ASP A 182 -2.95 5.60 40.78
C ASP A 182 -3.24 4.69 39.59
N ILE A 183 -2.20 4.01 39.10
CA ILE A 183 -2.30 3.10 37.96
C ILE A 183 -3.20 1.91 38.26
N ASP A 184 -3.22 1.44 39.51
CA ASP A 184 -3.97 0.26 39.93
C ASP A 184 -5.48 0.56 40.08
N GLU A 185 -5.85 1.84 40.22
CA GLU A 185 -7.25 2.29 40.32
C GLU A 185 -7.84 2.73 38.96
N LEU A 186 -7.03 2.84 37.90
CA LEU A 186 -7.51 3.24 36.58
C LEU A 186 -8.35 2.13 35.93
N ASP A 187 -9.52 2.50 35.41
CA ASP A 187 -10.31 1.61 34.55
C ASP A 187 -9.59 1.44 33.20
N LEU A 188 -8.77 0.40 33.10
CA LEU A 188 -8.04 0.01 31.90
C LEU A 188 -8.93 -0.77 30.92
N THR A 189 -10.25 -0.54 30.90
CA THR A 189 -11.15 -1.14 29.93
C THR A 189 -11.76 -0.12 28.97
N TYR A 190 -11.86 -0.48 27.69
CA TYR A 190 -12.59 0.31 26.69
C TYR A 190 -13.62 -0.55 25.96
N CYS A 191 -14.73 0.06 25.57
CA CYS A 191 -15.72 -0.57 24.70
C CYS A 191 -15.35 -0.33 23.23
N ASP A 192 -15.16 -1.40 22.47
CA ASP A 192 -14.94 -1.27 21.03
C ASP A 192 -16.23 -0.88 20.28
N HIS A 193 -16.11 -0.64 18.98
CA HIS A 193 -17.21 -0.25 18.09
C HIS A 193 -18.30 -1.33 17.95
N LEU A 194 -18.08 -2.52 18.50
CA LEU A 194 -19.02 -3.62 18.58
C LEU A 194 -19.65 -3.73 19.98
N GLY A 195 -19.33 -2.81 20.89
CA GLY A 195 -19.84 -2.77 22.26
C GLY A 195 -19.15 -3.76 23.21
N GLN A 196 -17.99 -4.31 22.84
CA GLN A 196 -17.26 -5.25 23.69
C GLN A 196 -16.26 -4.52 24.58
N THR A 197 -16.37 -4.71 25.89
CA THR A 197 -15.39 -4.25 26.88
C THR A 197 -14.09 -5.05 26.75
N LYS A 198 -12.97 -4.36 26.51
CA LYS A 198 -11.64 -4.95 26.37
C LYS A 198 -10.66 -4.29 27.33
N ASN A 199 -9.88 -5.12 28.02
CA ASN A 199 -8.78 -4.66 28.85
C ASN A 199 -7.57 -4.25 27.97
N ILE A 200 -7.05 -3.04 28.18
CA ILE A 200 -5.97 -2.43 27.40
C ILE A 200 -4.64 -2.38 28.13
N SER A 201 -4.51 -2.96 29.33
CA SER A 201 -3.26 -2.96 30.12
C SER A 201 -2.05 -3.43 29.31
N ASN A 202 -2.23 -4.41 28.43
CA ASN A 202 -1.18 -4.97 27.57
C ASN A 202 -1.01 -4.26 26.21
N ARG A 203 -1.72 -3.15 25.97
CA ARG A 203 -1.79 -2.46 24.67
C ARG A 203 -1.38 -0.98 24.72
N ILE A 204 -1.02 -0.48 25.89
CA ILE A 204 -0.43 0.85 26.04
C ILE A 204 1.01 0.73 25.57
N VAL A 205 1.26 1.17 24.34
CA VAL A 205 2.62 1.33 23.82
C VAL A 205 3.02 2.76 24.13
N PRO A 206 4.01 3.00 25.01
CA PRO A 206 4.50 4.34 25.26
C PRO A 206 5.06 4.91 23.95
N PRO A 207 4.73 6.16 23.60
CA PRO A 207 5.26 6.75 22.39
C PRO A 207 6.78 6.95 22.48
N VAL A 208 7.45 6.97 21.33
CA VAL A 208 8.91 7.16 21.27
C VAL A 208 9.27 8.65 21.36
N ASP A 209 8.40 9.54 20.86
CA ASP A 209 8.57 10.99 20.91
C ASP A 209 7.23 11.74 20.77
N TYR A 210 7.26 13.08 20.91
CA TYR A 210 6.08 13.95 20.86
C TYR A 210 5.38 13.97 19.48
N THR A 211 6.04 13.54 18.39
CA THR A 211 5.40 13.46 17.06
C THR A 211 4.28 12.42 17.03
N TRP A 212 4.30 11.46 17.97
CA TRP A 212 3.22 10.49 18.14
C TRP A 212 1.91 11.11 18.63
N VAL A 213 2.00 12.19 19.41
CA VAL A 213 0.87 12.98 19.93
C VAL A 213 0.43 14.03 18.89
N GLU A 214 1.38 14.71 18.24
CA GLU A 214 1.09 15.69 17.17
C GLU A 214 0.52 15.06 15.88
N SER A 215 0.65 13.73 15.70
CA SER A 215 0.11 12.99 14.56
C SER A 215 -1.42 12.80 14.66
N THR A 216 -2.17 13.89 14.48
CA THR A 216 -3.62 13.96 14.70
C THR A 216 -4.47 13.22 13.67
N GLU A 217 -3.93 12.84 12.51
CA GLU A 217 -4.68 12.07 11.52
C GLU A 217 -3.72 11.23 10.71
N GLU A 218 -4.14 10.01 10.36
CA GLU A 218 -3.87 9.36 9.06
C GLU A 218 -2.65 9.95 8.34
N GLN A 219 -1.42 9.86 8.85
CA GLN A 219 -0.21 10.37 8.15
C GLN A 219 0.44 9.29 7.28
N THR A 220 -0.02 8.05 7.43
CA THR A 220 0.16 6.95 6.48
C THR A 220 -0.90 7.05 5.36
N PRO A 221 -0.54 7.30 4.08
CA PRO A 221 -1.51 7.33 2.97
C PRO A 221 -2.32 6.04 2.92
N LYS A 222 -3.66 6.08 3.08
CA LYS A 222 -4.56 4.90 3.02
C LYS A 222 -4.01 3.87 2.03
N SER A 223 -3.85 2.62 2.43
CA SER A 223 -3.26 1.58 1.56
C SER A 223 -3.94 1.52 0.20
N ALA A 224 -5.24 1.84 0.14
CA ALA A 224 -6.00 2.04 -1.10
C ALA A 224 -5.47 3.18 -2.00
N LEU A 225 -5.07 4.33 -1.45
CA LEU A 225 -4.43 5.43 -2.19
C LEU A 225 -3.06 4.99 -2.71
N VAL A 226 -2.21 4.37 -1.87
CA VAL A 226 -0.89 3.89 -2.31
C VAL A 226 -1.02 2.83 -3.41
N LEU A 227 -1.93 1.87 -3.26
CA LEU A 227 -2.28 0.90 -4.30
C LEU A 227 -2.74 1.57 -5.58
N ASN A 228 -3.55 2.63 -5.48
CA ASN A 228 -4.01 3.32 -6.68
C ASN A 228 -2.88 4.09 -7.36
N LEU A 229 -1.97 4.72 -6.61
CA LEU A 229 -0.89 5.53 -7.17
C LEU A 229 0.26 4.70 -7.76
N PHE A 230 0.55 3.54 -7.18
CA PHE A 230 1.63 2.64 -7.59
C PHE A 230 1.09 1.25 -7.99
N ALA A 231 -0.08 1.22 -8.63
CA ALA A 231 -0.78 -0.03 -8.92
C ALA A 231 0.07 -1.00 -9.76
N GLU A 232 0.78 -0.47 -10.76
CA GLU A 232 1.63 -1.26 -11.66
C GLU A 232 2.87 -1.77 -10.89
N GLU A 233 3.60 -0.88 -10.21
CA GLU A 233 4.82 -1.24 -9.47
C GLU A 233 4.55 -2.19 -8.30
N ILE A 234 3.45 -2.00 -7.57
CA ILE A 234 3.05 -2.92 -6.48
C ILE A 234 2.58 -4.25 -7.06
N SER A 235 1.86 -4.27 -8.18
CA SER A 235 1.46 -5.52 -8.81
C SER A 235 2.65 -6.32 -9.32
N GLU A 236 3.64 -5.67 -9.93
CA GLU A 236 4.89 -6.29 -10.37
C GLU A 236 5.68 -6.83 -9.16
N GLN A 237 5.82 -6.05 -8.09
CA GLN A 237 6.46 -6.51 -6.85
C GLN A 237 5.73 -7.71 -6.22
N LEU A 238 4.39 -7.70 -6.22
CA LEU A 238 3.58 -8.80 -5.69
C LEU A 238 3.64 -10.06 -6.57
N GLN A 239 3.85 -9.92 -7.89
CA GLN A 239 4.06 -11.05 -8.80
C GLN A 239 5.39 -11.76 -8.52
N ASP A 240 6.42 -11.00 -8.13
CA ASP A 240 7.72 -11.54 -7.72
C ASP A 240 7.76 -11.93 -6.23
N PHE A 241 6.75 -11.53 -5.43
CA PHE A 241 6.70 -11.76 -4.00
C PHE A 241 6.41 -13.23 -3.66
N ARG A 242 7.48 -13.97 -3.42
CA ARG A 242 7.45 -15.39 -3.06
C ARG A 242 7.55 -15.56 -1.56
N PHE A 243 6.42 -15.47 -0.86
CA PHE A 243 6.42 -15.80 0.56
C PHE A 243 6.62 -17.30 0.76
N GLN A 244 7.48 -17.63 1.71
CA GLN A 244 7.87 -19.00 2.02
C GLN A 244 7.14 -19.53 3.26
N GLN A 245 6.40 -18.67 3.95
CA GLN A 245 5.76 -19.01 5.21
C GLN A 245 4.39 -18.37 5.35
N ALA A 246 3.42 -19.12 5.86
CA ALA A 246 2.10 -18.62 6.24
C ALA A 246 1.65 -19.26 7.55
N GLU A 247 0.93 -18.52 8.38
CA GLU A 247 0.34 -19.04 9.61
C GLU A 247 -1.15 -19.32 9.39
N LEU A 248 -1.60 -20.50 9.81
CA LEU A 248 -3.01 -20.87 9.84
C LEU A 248 -3.53 -20.93 11.28
N ILE A 249 -4.81 -20.56 11.44
CA ILE A 249 -5.52 -20.56 12.71
C ILE A 249 -6.81 -21.36 12.61
N GLY A 250 -7.22 -21.92 13.75
CA GLY A 250 -8.51 -22.57 13.89
C GLY A 250 -8.55 -24.04 13.45
N GLN A 251 -7.41 -24.72 13.34
CA GLN A 251 -7.35 -26.17 13.05
C GLN A 251 -8.24 -26.98 14.00
N LYS A 252 -8.28 -26.61 15.29
CA LYS A 252 -9.13 -27.26 16.31
C LYS A 252 -10.65 -27.19 16.07
N TYR A 253 -11.11 -26.38 15.11
CA TYR A 253 -12.52 -26.23 14.77
C TYR A 253 -12.92 -26.87 13.44
N ASN A 254 -11.98 -27.51 12.73
CA ASN A 254 -12.20 -28.07 11.38
C ASN A 254 -11.97 -29.59 11.33
N ASP A 255 -11.93 -30.16 10.13
CA ASP A 255 -11.87 -31.60 9.87
C ASP A 255 -10.62 -32.28 10.45
N PHE A 256 -9.56 -31.51 10.70
CA PHE A 256 -8.29 -31.99 11.25
C PHE A 256 -8.12 -31.69 12.74
N LYS A 257 -9.19 -31.36 13.49
CA LYS A 257 -9.12 -30.94 14.91
C LYS A 257 -8.37 -31.89 15.85
N ASP A 258 -8.40 -33.18 15.57
CA ASP A 258 -7.81 -34.25 16.41
C ASP A 258 -6.41 -34.68 15.92
N GLU A 259 -5.92 -34.07 14.83
CA GLU A 259 -4.62 -34.39 14.23
C GLU A 259 -3.49 -33.57 14.85
N ASP A 260 -2.41 -34.24 15.25
CA ASP A 260 -1.18 -33.61 15.73
C ASP A 260 -0.14 -33.52 14.60
N PHE A 261 0.06 -32.31 14.08
CA PHE A 261 1.04 -32.04 13.04
C PHE A 261 2.50 -32.04 13.54
N GLY A 262 2.73 -32.20 14.85
CA GLY A 262 4.05 -32.43 15.44
C GLY A 262 4.55 -33.87 15.30
N ASP A 263 3.66 -34.81 14.97
CA ASP A 263 3.96 -36.23 14.83
C ASP A 263 4.94 -36.53 13.68
N SER A 264 5.65 -37.65 13.80
CA SER A 264 6.60 -38.13 12.80
C SER A 264 5.98 -38.38 11.42
N LYS A 265 4.66 -38.63 11.35
CA LYS A 265 3.92 -38.81 10.09
C LYS A 265 3.81 -37.53 9.25
N TRP A 266 3.90 -36.36 9.89
CA TRP A 266 3.76 -35.04 9.26
C TRP A 266 5.07 -34.27 9.18
N ARG A 267 5.96 -34.44 10.16
CA ARG A 267 7.20 -33.68 10.28
C ARG A 267 8.06 -33.76 9.02
N GLY A 268 8.35 -32.61 8.42
CA GLY A 268 9.17 -32.49 7.21
C GLY A 268 8.52 -33.05 5.94
N LYS A 269 7.29 -33.59 6.01
CA LYS A 269 6.57 -34.12 4.86
C LYS A 269 5.95 -32.95 4.08
N ARG A 270 6.24 -32.89 2.78
CA ARG A 270 5.55 -31.99 1.86
C ARG A 270 4.17 -32.53 1.53
N VAL A 271 3.18 -31.66 1.61
CA VAL A 271 1.78 -31.96 1.30
C VAL A 271 1.26 -30.97 0.27
N ALA A 272 0.38 -31.45 -0.61
CA ALA A 272 -0.33 -30.61 -1.55
C ALA A 272 -1.55 -30.00 -0.85
N LEU A 273 -1.70 -28.69 -0.96
CA LEU A 273 -2.74 -27.90 -0.33
C LEU A 273 -3.49 -27.10 -1.39
N GLU A 274 -4.76 -26.84 -1.12
CA GLU A 274 -5.61 -26.02 -1.96
C GLU A 274 -6.31 -24.95 -1.13
N VAL A 275 -6.54 -23.77 -1.70
CA VAL A 275 -7.35 -22.74 -1.07
C VAL A 275 -8.78 -22.85 -1.57
N GLY A 276 -9.71 -23.18 -0.68
CA GLY A 276 -11.14 -23.15 -0.96
C GLY A 276 -11.84 -21.97 -0.31
N ALA A 277 -13.15 -21.85 -0.56
CA ALA A 277 -14.04 -21.00 0.22
C ALA A 277 -14.51 -21.75 1.46
N LEU A 278 -14.59 -21.07 2.61
CA LEU A 278 -15.22 -21.58 3.82
C LEU A 278 -16.72 -21.73 3.57
N ASP A 279 -17.20 -22.98 3.60
CA ASP A 279 -18.60 -23.31 3.39
C ASP A 279 -19.32 -23.49 4.72
N ASN A 280 -19.60 -22.37 5.39
CA ASN A 280 -20.47 -22.35 6.56
C ASN A 280 -21.44 -21.15 6.48
N PRO A 281 -22.67 -21.32 5.96
CA PRO A 281 -23.63 -20.23 5.77
C PRO A 281 -24.02 -19.46 7.05
N ASN A 282 -23.78 -20.04 8.22
CA ASN A 282 -24.09 -19.45 9.53
C ASN A 282 -22.88 -18.73 10.17
N ASP A 283 -21.70 -18.75 9.54
CA ASP A 283 -20.52 -18.00 9.99
C ASP A 283 -20.39 -16.72 9.16
N TYR A 284 -20.13 -15.58 9.81
CA TYR A 284 -19.86 -14.30 9.12
C TYR A 284 -18.65 -14.38 8.18
N ARG A 285 -17.82 -15.42 8.33
CA ARG A 285 -16.66 -15.72 7.47
C ARG A 285 -17.00 -16.62 6.29
N HIS A 286 -18.28 -16.95 6.05
CA HIS A 286 -18.69 -17.69 4.85
C HIS A 286 -18.09 -17.05 3.59
N GLY A 287 -17.55 -17.88 2.70
CA GLY A 287 -16.87 -17.41 1.49
C GLY A 287 -15.42 -16.93 1.69
N SER A 288 -14.92 -16.87 2.93
CA SER A 288 -13.51 -16.50 3.19
C SER A 288 -12.54 -17.62 2.78
N PRO A 289 -11.28 -17.28 2.41
CA PRO A 289 -10.28 -18.28 2.07
C PRO A 289 -9.97 -19.24 3.23
N ILE A 290 -10.03 -20.54 2.96
CA ILE A 290 -9.63 -21.61 3.88
C ILE A 290 -8.68 -22.59 3.18
N VAL A 291 -7.63 -23.02 3.86
CA VAL A 291 -6.70 -24.02 3.35
C VAL A 291 -7.31 -25.41 3.52
N LYS A 292 -7.23 -26.21 2.46
CA LYS A 292 -7.69 -27.59 2.41
C LYS A 292 -6.51 -28.53 2.20
N LEU A 293 -6.56 -29.67 2.87
CA LEU A 293 -5.65 -30.79 2.71
C LEU A 293 -6.50 -32.00 2.31
N ASP A 294 -6.16 -32.65 1.20
CA ASP A 294 -6.93 -33.78 0.63
C ASP A 294 -8.44 -33.49 0.50
N GLY A 295 -8.78 -32.27 0.07
CA GLY A 295 -10.16 -31.80 -0.10
C GLY A 295 -10.91 -31.45 1.19
N LYS A 296 -10.34 -31.72 2.36
CA LYS A 296 -10.92 -31.43 3.69
C LYS A 296 -10.40 -30.11 4.26
N GLN A 297 -11.21 -29.44 5.07
CA GLN A 297 -10.88 -28.13 5.64
C GLN A 297 -9.83 -28.28 6.75
N LEU A 298 -8.65 -27.71 6.52
CA LEU A 298 -7.55 -27.70 7.48
C LEU A 298 -7.70 -26.53 8.46
N ALA A 299 -7.48 -25.30 7.97
CA ALA A 299 -7.49 -24.09 8.79
C ALA A 299 -7.51 -22.82 7.92
N MET A 300 -7.89 -21.69 8.51
CA MET A 300 -7.89 -20.39 7.84
C MET A 300 -6.54 -19.71 7.98
N PHE A 301 -6.15 -18.86 7.03
CA PHE A 301 -4.98 -17.99 7.22
C PHE A 301 -5.18 -17.03 8.41
N SER A 302 -4.14 -16.83 9.21
CA SER A 302 -4.16 -15.86 10.30
C SER A 302 -4.34 -14.43 9.76
N THR A 303 -4.86 -13.52 10.59
CA THR A 303 -5.14 -12.13 10.17
C THR A 303 -3.90 -11.42 9.65
N ASN A 304 -2.72 -11.77 10.20
CA ASN A 304 -1.44 -11.14 9.88
C ASN A 304 -0.55 -12.00 8.96
N SER A 305 -1.06 -13.12 8.46
CA SER A 305 -0.35 -14.01 7.54
C SER A 305 -0.60 -13.60 6.08
N PRO A 306 0.39 -13.75 5.17
CA PRO A 306 0.11 -13.74 3.74
C PRO A 306 -0.93 -14.80 3.39
N LYS A 307 -1.76 -14.50 2.38
CA LYS A 307 -2.89 -15.34 1.97
C LYS A 307 -2.80 -15.62 0.48
N LEU A 308 -3.03 -16.87 0.11
CA LEU A 308 -3.25 -17.22 -1.29
C LEU A 308 -4.73 -17.05 -1.65
N PRO A 309 -5.06 -16.66 -2.90
CA PRO A 309 -6.45 -16.50 -3.32
C PRO A 309 -7.17 -17.85 -3.40
N ILE A 310 -8.51 -17.81 -3.33
CA ILE A 310 -9.35 -19.00 -3.51
C ILE A 310 -9.09 -19.59 -4.89
N GLY A 311 -8.92 -20.91 -4.93
CA GLY A 311 -8.59 -21.66 -6.14
C GLY A 311 -7.10 -21.88 -6.36
N ALA A 312 -6.22 -21.27 -5.57
CA ALA A 312 -4.78 -21.56 -5.63
C ALA A 312 -4.47 -22.97 -5.08
N SER A 313 -3.48 -23.65 -5.68
CA SER A 313 -2.87 -24.87 -5.15
C SER A 313 -1.37 -24.68 -4.94
N PHE A 314 -0.80 -25.38 -3.97
CA PHE A 314 0.60 -25.24 -3.60
C PHE A 314 1.08 -26.41 -2.74
N GLU A 315 2.39 -26.61 -2.66
CA GLU A 315 3.02 -27.54 -1.73
C GLU A 315 3.57 -26.80 -0.51
N ALA A 316 3.41 -27.38 0.67
CA ALA A 316 4.03 -26.88 1.89
C ALA A 316 4.38 -28.03 2.85
N THR A 317 5.26 -27.77 3.82
CA THR A 317 5.31 -28.56 5.06
C THR A 317 4.44 -27.90 6.12
N ILE A 318 3.85 -28.70 7.01
CA ILE A 318 2.99 -28.22 8.11
C ILE A 318 3.71 -28.48 9.43
N GLU A 319 3.82 -27.46 10.26
CA GLU A 319 4.42 -27.54 11.59
C GLU A 319 3.49 -26.91 12.63
N PRO A 320 3.47 -27.39 13.88
CA PRO A 320 2.79 -26.70 14.97
C PRO A 320 3.43 -25.33 15.21
N SER A 321 2.62 -24.28 15.37
CA SER A 321 3.12 -22.97 15.74
C SER A 321 3.53 -22.95 17.22
N PRO A 322 4.66 -22.30 17.59
CA PRO A 322 5.03 -22.12 18.99
C PRO A 322 4.03 -21.27 19.80
N ARG A 323 3.05 -20.63 19.14
CA ARG A 323 2.01 -19.78 19.76
C ARG A 323 0.70 -20.52 20.09
N GLY A 324 0.67 -21.87 20.07
CA GLY A 324 -0.48 -22.67 20.52
C GLY A 324 -1.18 -23.43 19.40
N SER A 325 -2.51 -23.31 19.27
CA SER A 325 -3.37 -24.08 18.33
C SER A 325 -3.29 -23.62 16.85
N ALA A 326 -2.24 -22.88 16.50
CA ALA A 326 -1.98 -22.41 15.14
C ALA A 326 -1.02 -23.37 14.43
N LEU A 327 -1.04 -23.36 13.10
CA LEU A 327 -0.13 -24.11 12.26
C LEU A 327 0.74 -23.16 11.45
N THR A 328 1.99 -23.54 11.23
CA THR A 328 2.93 -22.87 10.35
C THR A 328 3.05 -23.68 9.07
N LEU A 329 2.77 -23.06 7.93
CA LEU A 329 3.03 -23.62 6.61
C LEU A 329 4.37 -23.08 6.11
N ASN A 330 5.29 -23.97 5.75
CA ASN A 330 6.48 -23.60 4.99
C ASN A 330 6.23 -23.93 3.51
N ILE A 331 5.83 -22.91 2.76
CA ILE A 331 5.35 -23.00 1.38
C ILE A 331 6.54 -23.08 0.43
N ASN A 332 6.47 -24.00 -0.54
CA ASN A 332 7.38 -24.04 -1.68
C ASN A 332 6.89 -23.04 -2.74
N PRO A 333 7.51 -21.87 -2.93
CA PRO A 333 6.94 -20.82 -3.78
C PRO A 333 6.85 -21.23 -5.26
N GLU A 334 7.75 -22.09 -5.73
CA GLU A 334 7.75 -22.59 -7.11
C GLU A 334 6.58 -23.55 -7.40
N SER A 335 5.93 -24.07 -6.37
CA SER A 335 4.79 -24.98 -6.51
C SER A 335 3.44 -24.26 -6.56
N VAL A 336 3.41 -22.94 -6.29
CA VAL A 336 2.16 -22.18 -6.24
C VAL A 336 1.58 -22.07 -7.65
N GLN A 337 0.40 -22.62 -7.83
CA GLN A 337 -0.38 -22.51 -9.06
C GLN A 337 -1.64 -21.72 -8.76
N LEU A 338 -1.78 -20.57 -9.41
CA LEU A 338 -3.02 -19.79 -9.40
C LEU A 338 -3.93 -20.35 -10.49
N LYS A 339 -5.21 -20.59 -10.18
CA LYS A 339 -6.21 -20.85 -11.22
C LYS A 339 -6.24 -19.63 -12.15
N ALA A 340 -6.00 -19.84 -13.44
CA ALA A 340 -6.29 -18.84 -14.46
C ALA A 340 -7.77 -18.45 -14.31
N GLU A 341 -8.04 -17.17 -14.07
CA GLU A 341 -9.38 -16.62 -13.87
C GLU A 341 -10.32 -17.05 -15.02
N ALA A 342 -11.14 -18.06 -14.75
CA ALA A 342 -12.49 -18.09 -15.30
C ALA A 342 -13.36 -17.36 -14.27
N GLU A 343 -14.10 -16.36 -14.77
CA GLU A 343 -15.21 -15.66 -14.10
C GLU A 343 -14.87 -14.44 -13.23
N THR A 344 -14.55 -13.32 -13.88
CA THR A 344 -15.25 -12.04 -13.63
C THR A 344 -15.24 -11.16 -14.89
N GLU A 345 -15.83 -11.64 -15.99
CA GLU A 345 -16.04 -10.84 -17.21
C GLU A 345 -17.45 -10.24 -17.26
N GLN A 346 -17.72 -9.15 -16.53
CA GLN A 346 -18.82 -8.24 -16.87
C GLN A 346 -18.43 -6.78 -16.61
N ALA A 347 -17.72 -6.21 -17.57
CA ALA A 347 -17.71 -4.78 -17.95
C ALA A 347 -16.39 -4.47 -18.69
N LEU A 348 -16.35 -4.64 -20.01
CA LEU A 348 -15.66 -3.75 -20.97
C LEU A 348 -15.86 -4.28 -22.40
N PRO A 349 -16.01 -3.42 -23.43
CA PRO A 349 -16.29 -3.83 -24.80
C PRO A 349 -15.14 -4.65 -25.43
N SER A 350 -15.53 -5.73 -26.12
CA SER A 350 -14.65 -6.80 -26.66
C SER A 350 -13.53 -6.32 -27.60
N SER A 351 -13.72 -5.21 -28.32
CA SER A 351 -12.77 -4.71 -29.31
C SER A 351 -11.50 -4.09 -28.72
N GLN A 352 -11.55 -3.60 -27.47
CA GLN A 352 -10.38 -3.05 -26.77
C GLN A 352 -9.63 -4.14 -25.98
N ARG A 353 -10.34 -5.14 -25.45
CA ARG A 353 -9.76 -6.31 -24.75
C ARG A 353 -8.94 -7.20 -25.68
N GLU A 354 -9.39 -7.44 -26.91
CA GLU A 354 -8.60 -8.25 -27.86
C GLU A 354 -7.30 -7.56 -28.30
N ARG A 355 -7.28 -6.21 -28.37
CA ARG A 355 -6.08 -5.44 -28.71
C ARG A 355 -5.03 -5.50 -27.60
N LEU A 356 -5.43 -5.32 -26.34
CA LEU A 356 -4.54 -5.41 -25.17
C LEU A 356 -4.08 -6.84 -24.88
N LYS A 357 -4.98 -7.83 -24.99
CA LYS A 357 -4.61 -9.25 -24.88
C LYS A 357 -3.63 -9.67 -25.98
N LYS A 358 -3.83 -9.25 -27.25
CA LYS A 358 -2.87 -9.54 -28.33
C LYS A 358 -1.51 -8.85 -28.14
N LEU A 359 -1.46 -7.65 -27.57
CA LEU A 359 -0.19 -6.97 -27.33
C LEU A 359 0.61 -7.63 -26.18
N ASN A 360 -0.04 -7.97 -25.07
CA ASN A 360 0.60 -8.63 -23.91
C ASN A 360 0.98 -10.09 -24.16
N LEU A 361 0.20 -10.83 -24.96
CA LEU A 361 0.59 -12.19 -25.39
C LEU A 361 1.81 -12.15 -26.34
N ARG A 362 1.96 -11.09 -27.14
CA ARG A 362 3.09 -10.93 -28.07
C ARG A 362 4.40 -10.60 -27.36
N PHE A 363 4.37 -9.84 -26.25
CA PHE A 363 5.56 -9.58 -25.43
C PHE A 363 6.02 -10.82 -24.64
N SER A 364 5.08 -11.64 -24.16
CA SER A 364 5.37 -12.84 -23.35
C SER A 364 5.80 -14.06 -24.19
N GLN A 365 5.21 -14.27 -25.37
CA GLN A 365 5.66 -15.34 -26.30
C GLN A 365 7.00 -15.02 -26.96
N ALA A 366 7.38 -13.74 -27.05
CA ALA A 366 8.67 -13.28 -27.53
C ALA A 366 9.83 -13.63 -26.58
N ALA A 367 9.57 -13.74 -25.28
CA ALA A 367 10.57 -13.97 -24.22
C ALA A 367 10.74 -15.47 -23.87
N ALA A 368 9.84 -16.35 -24.32
CA ALA A 368 9.80 -17.75 -23.92
C ALA A 368 10.45 -18.73 -24.93
N GLN A 369 11.12 -18.26 -25.99
CA GLN A 369 11.93 -19.13 -26.85
C GLN A 369 13.41 -19.12 -26.43
N PRO A 370 14.07 -20.29 -26.29
CA PRO A 370 15.38 -20.38 -25.64
C PRO A 370 16.57 -19.82 -26.44
N ASP A 371 16.35 -19.21 -27.61
CA ASP A 371 17.42 -18.98 -28.61
C ASP A 371 17.65 -17.52 -29.05
N MET A 372 17.14 -16.51 -28.33
CA MET A 372 17.38 -15.10 -28.70
C MET A 372 17.84 -14.24 -27.53
N ARG A 373 19.17 -14.22 -27.30
CA ARG A 373 19.88 -13.23 -26.47
C ARG A 373 20.30 -11.96 -27.24
N ASP A 374 19.84 -11.75 -28.47
CA ASP A 374 20.30 -10.62 -29.31
C ASP A 374 19.18 -9.59 -29.54
N ALA A 375 19.30 -8.42 -28.92
CA ALA A 375 18.33 -7.30 -29.02
C ALA A 375 18.02 -6.90 -30.48
N ALA A 376 19.01 -7.06 -31.37
CA ALA A 376 18.83 -6.82 -32.80
C ALA A 376 17.83 -7.78 -33.46
N ALA A 377 17.76 -9.03 -33.01
CA ALA A 377 16.81 -10.01 -33.53
C ALA A 377 15.38 -9.71 -33.07
N VAL A 378 15.22 -9.26 -31.81
CA VAL A 378 13.93 -8.81 -31.28
C VAL A 378 13.43 -7.60 -32.04
N ALA A 379 14.27 -6.57 -32.23
CA ALA A 379 13.94 -5.38 -33.00
C ALA A 379 13.58 -5.72 -34.46
N SER A 380 14.29 -6.67 -35.07
CA SER A 380 14.02 -7.16 -36.43
C SER A 380 12.62 -7.79 -36.56
N ARG A 381 12.20 -8.56 -35.55
CA ARG A 381 10.87 -9.17 -35.53
C ARG A 381 9.78 -8.14 -35.29
N VAL A 382 9.99 -7.19 -34.38
CA VAL A 382 9.04 -6.09 -34.16
C VAL A 382 8.87 -5.24 -35.42
N LEU A 383 9.97 -4.95 -36.13
CA LEU A 383 9.93 -4.24 -37.40
C LEU A 383 9.16 -5.02 -38.48
N HIS A 384 9.42 -6.33 -38.60
CA HIS A 384 8.70 -7.22 -39.50
C HIS A 384 7.19 -7.14 -39.30
N GLU A 385 6.74 -7.35 -38.05
CA GLU A 385 5.33 -7.40 -37.70
C GLU A 385 4.63 -6.06 -37.94
N ALA A 386 5.27 -4.95 -37.58
CA ALA A 386 4.72 -3.61 -37.79
C ALA A 386 4.53 -3.28 -39.30
N ILE A 387 5.41 -3.78 -40.15
CA ILE A 387 5.29 -3.62 -41.60
C ILE A 387 4.20 -4.53 -42.15
N ALA A 388 4.15 -5.80 -41.73
CA ALA A 388 3.14 -6.77 -42.14
C ALA A 388 1.73 -6.30 -41.78
N GLU A 389 1.51 -5.83 -40.55
CA GLU A 389 0.23 -5.30 -40.08
C GLU A 389 -0.19 -4.08 -40.88
N LYS A 390 0.70 -3.10 -41.05
CA LYS A 390 0.39 -1.89 -41.80
C LYS A 390 0.15 -2.16 -43.29
N TYR A 391 0.80 -3.16 -43.86
CA TYR A 391 0.53 -3.59 -45.23
C TYR A 391 -0.82 -4.30 -45.36
N ALA A 392 -1.16 -5.19 -44.41
CA ALA A 392 -2.47 -5.84 -44.38
C ALA A 392 -3.62 -4.83 -44.21
N GLU A 393 -3.41 -3.78 -43.40
CA GLU A 393 -4.41 -2.73 -43.18
C GLU A 393 -4.59 -1.80 -44.39
N THR A 394 -3.50 -1.44 -45.07
CA THR A 394 -3.52 -0.33 -46.05
C THR A 394 -3.28 -0.75 -47.49
N GLY A 395 -2.77 -1.96 -47.74
CA GLY A 395 -2.32 -2.41 -49.07
C GLY A 395 -1.13 -1.62 -49.64
N ASN A 396 -0.55 -0.69 -48.87
CA ASN A 396 0.49 0.21 -49.35
C ASN A 396 1.83 -0.50 -49.50
N ARG A 397 2.33 -0.56 -50.74
CA ARG A 397 3.61 -1.21 -51.07
C ARG A 397 4.84 -0.39 -50.67
N LYS A 398 4.64 0.83 -50.17
CA LYS A 398 5.69 1.72 -49.67
C LYS A 398 5.28 2.26 -48.31
N ILE A 399 6.01 1.90 -47.26
CA ILE A 399 5.71 2.26 -45.88
C ILE A 399 6.89 3.00 -45.28
N LYS A 400 6.67 4.23 -44.80
CA LYS A 400 7.70 5.00 -44.10
C LYS A 400 7.83 4.52 -42.65
N VAL A 401 9.07 4.23 -42.24
CA VAL A 401 9.46 3.79 -40.90
C VAL A 401 10.63 4.68 -40.46
N GLY A 402 10.32 5.75 -39.73
CA GLY A 402 11.30 6.80 -39.42
C GLY A 402 11.93 7.39 -40.67
N ASP A 403 13.26 7.29 -40.73
CA ASP A 403 14.09 7.73 -41.85
C ASP A 403 14.23 6.68 -42.97
N TRP A 404 13.61 5.51 -42.79
CA TRP A 404 13.67 4.39 -43.70
C TRP A 404 12.36 4.20 -44.45
N THR A 405 12.44 3.46 -45.55
CA THR A 405 11.26 3.08 -46.33
C THR A 405 11.26 1.58 -46.58
N ALA A 406 10.16 0.93 -46.20
CA ALA A 406 9.86 -0.45 -46.53
C ALA A 406 9.20 -0.52 -47.91
N PHE A 407 9.69 -1.43 -48.75
CA PHE A 407 9.17 -1.72 -50.09
C PHE A 407 8.70 -3.16 -50.14
N ILE A 408 7.44 -3.36 -50.50
CA ILE A 408 6.78 -4.67 -50.48
C ILE A 408 6.44 -5.08 -51.90
N ASN A 409 6.92 -6.24 -52.31
CA ASN A 409 6.54 -6.87 -53.56
C ASN A 409 5.22 -7.62 -53.37
N SER A 410 4.14 -7.15 -53.98
CA SER A 410 2.81 -7.75 -53.79
C SER A 410 2.67 -9.17 -54.35
N ARG A 411 3.56 -9.61 -55.24
CA ARG A 411 3.52 -10.98 -55.81
C ARG A 411 4.30 -11.97 -54.96
N THR A 412 5.50 -11.60 -54.53
CA THR A 412 6.38 -12.48 -53.73
C THR A 412 6.22 -12.29 -52.23
N GLN A 413 5.51 -11.24 -51.80
CA GLN A 413 5.39 -10.82 -50.39
C GLN A 413 6.73 -10.49 -49.72
N GLU A 414 7.80 -10.33 -50.49
CA GLU A 414 9.10 -9.90 -49.99
C GLU A 414 9.06 -8.42 -49.60
N CYS A 415 9.62 -8.13 -48.44
CA CYS A 415 9.75 -6.80 -47.88
C CYS A 415 11.22 -6.43 -47.72
N PHE A 416 11.61 -5.32 -48.35
CA PHE A 416 12.94 -4.73 -48.21
C PHE A 416 12.84 -3.36 -47.56
N VAL A 417 13.53 -3.15 -46.44
CA VAL A 417 13.66 -1.84 -45.81
C VAL A 417 15.00 -1.24 -46.20
N ARG A 418 14.94 0.00 -46.69
CA ARG A 418 16.12 0.74 -47.16
C ARG A 418 16.33 2.03 -46.38
N ASP A 419 17.59 2.35 -46.14
CA ASP A 419 18.02 3.63 -45.59
C ASP A 419 17.98 4.75 -46.65
N LYS A 420 18.39 5.97 -46.26
CA LYS A 420 18.45 7.15 -47.14
C LYS A 420 19.43 6.98 -48.31
N GLU A 421 20.44 6.14 -48.17
CA GLU A 421 21.44 5.79 -49.20
C GLU A 421 20.98 4.63 -50.10
N ARG A 422 19.74 4.16 -49.93
CA ARG A 422 19.13 3.02 -50.63
C ARG A 422 19.77 1.66 -50.32
N ARG A 423 20.55 1.55 -49.25
CA ARG A 423 21.11 0.27 -48.78
C ARG A 423 20.02 -0.53 -48.10
N VAL A 424 19.97 -1.84 -48.37
CA VAL A 424 19.02 -2.76 -47.71
C VAL A 424 19.53 -3.06 -46.30
N ILE A 425 18.81 -2.57 -45.31
CA ILE A 425 19.14 -2.75 -43.88
C ILE A 425 18.31 -3.85 -43.22
N PHE A 426 17.18 -4.22 -43.82
CA PHE A 426 16.34 -5.33 -43.35
C PHE A 426 15.61 -5.97 -44.53
N HIS A 427 15.48 -7.30 -44.51
CA HIS A 427 14.78 -8.10 -45.51
C HIS A 427 13.99 -9.22 -44.83
N SER A 428 12.72 -9.34 -45.17
CA SER A 428 11.86 -10.43 -44.70
C SER A 428 10.82 -10.83 -45.72
N ASP A 429 10.33 -12.06 -45.64
CA ASP A 429 9.16 -12.54 -46.35
C ASP A 429 7.93 -12.44 -45.45
N LEU A 430 6.96 -11.61 -45.85
CA LEU A 430 5.74 -11.35 -45.09
C LEU A 430 4.75 -12.52 -45.12
N SER A 431 4.91 -13.48 -46.03
CA SER A 431 4.02 -14.65 -46.15
C SER A 431 4.45 -15.80 -45.23
N THR A 432 5.75 -15.99 -45.06
CA THR A 432 6.35 -17.06 -44.25
C THR A 432 6.78 -16.59 -42.87
N ASN A 433 6.65 -15.29 -42.58
CA ASN A 433 7.17 -14.62 -41.38
C ASN A 433 8.69 -14.81 -41.18
N GLN A 434 9.43 -15.08 -42.25
CA GLN A 434 10.86 -15.33 -42.18
C GLN A 434 11.66 -14.04 -42.34
N VAL A 435 12.53 -13.74 -41.38
CA VAL A 435 13.50 -12.63 -41.47
C VAL A 435 14.78 -13.15 -42.13
N ASN A 436 14.99 -12.79 -43.39
CA ASN A 436 16.13 -13.21 -44.20
C ASN A 436 17.37 -12.36 -43.94
N LYS A 437 17.19 -11.08 -43.57
CA LYS A 437 18.24 -10.18 -43.09
C LYS A 437 17.67 -9.32 -41.96
N GLY A 438 18.12 -9.57 -40.73
CA GLY A 438 17.80 -8.76 -39.56
C GLY A 438 18.51 -7.40 -39.59
N LEU A 439 18.02 -6.48 -38.75
CA LEU A 439 18.69 -5.24 -38.43
C LEU A 439 20.06 -5.51 -37.82
N SER A 440 21.02 -4.63 -38.11
CA SER A 440 22.26 -4.57 -37.35
C SER A 440 21.98 -4.07 -35.93
N LYS A 441 22.94 -4.24 -35.01
CA LYS A 441 22.85 -3.69 -33.64
C LYS A 441 22.71 -2.16 -33.64
N GLU A 442 23.36 -1.48 -34.57
CA GLU A 442 23.26 -0.02 -34.70
C GLU A 442 21.89 0.41 -35.21
N ASP A 443 21.34 -0.33 -36.18
CA ASP A 443 20.01 -0.04 -36.73
C ASP A 443 18.90 -0.42 -35.74
N SER A 444 19.07 -1.47 -34.92
CA SER A 444 18.07 -1.81 -33.89
C SER A 444 17.91 -0.69 -32.86
N ILE A 445 19.01 -0.06 -32.43
CA ILE A 445 18.95 1.08 -31.49
C ILE A 445 18.21 2.26 -32.13
N LYS A 446 18.52 2.60 -33.39
CA LYS A 446 17.81 3.68 -34.12
C LYS A 446 16.31 3.40 -34.27
N PHE A 447 15.95 2.14 -34.49
CA PHE A 447 14.55 1.72 -34.60
C PHE A 447 13.81 1.88 -33.27
N GLU A 448 14.42 1.46 -32.16
CA GLU A 448 13.85 1.60 -30.81
C GLU A 448 13.64 3.06 -30.40
N GLU A 449 14.61 3.93 -30.67
CA GLU A 449 14.48 5.38 -30.42
C GLU A 449 13.32 5.99 -31.21
N TRP A 450 13.15 5.60 -32.47
CA TRP A 450 12.05 6.07 -33.30
C TRP A 450 10.68 5.63 -32.75
N VAL A 451 10.57 4.39 -32.26
CA VAL A 451 9.33 3.89 -31.64
C VAL A 451 8.98 4.73 -30.41
N ARG A 452 9.93 4.97 -29.51
CA ARG A 452 9.74 5.82 -28.31
C ARG A 452 9.29 7.24 -28.66
N GLN A 453 9.92 7.86 -29.67
CA GLN A 453 9.54 9.20 -30.10
C GLN A 453 8.12 9.25 -30.69
N LYS A 454 7.73 8.22 -31.45
CA LYS A 454 6.39 8.13 -32.05
C LYS A 454 5.31 7.91 -30.99
N GLU A 455 5.59 7.16 -29.94
CA GLU A 455 4.70 6.98 -28.79
C GLU A 455 4.49 8.29 -28.06
N LYS A 456 5.57 9.02 -27.76
CA LYS A 456 5.51 10.37 -27.17
C LYS A 456 4.69 11.36 -28.01
N LEU A 457 4.86 11.35 -29.34
CA LEU A 457 4.08 12.19 -30.25
C LEU A 457 2.60 11.77 -30.36
N ARG A 458 2.28 10.48 -30.19
CA ARG A 458 0.91 10.00 -30.16
C ARG A 458 0.19 10.43 -28.88
N SER A 459 0.83 10.33 -27.72
CA SER A 459 0.27 10.80 -26.45
C SER A 459 0.04 12.33 -26.46
N LEU A 460 0.96 13.10 -27.03
CA LEU A 460 0.79 14.55 -27.23
C LEU A 460 -0.38 14.92 -28.17
N LYS A 461 -0.59 14.17 -29.26
CA LYS A 461 -1.71 14.40 -30.20
C LYS A 461 -3.08 14.02 -29.62
N ILE A 462 -3.13 12.99 -28.78
CA ILE A 462 -4.36 12.61 -28.08
C ILE A 462 -4.77 13.74 -27.13
N ALA A 463 -3.83 14.28 -26.35
CA ALA A 463 -4.06 15.41 -25.44
C ALA A 463 -4.56 16.68 -26.17
N THR A 464 -3.99 17.01 -27.34
CA THR A 464 -4.44 18.18 -28.13
C THR A 464 -5.77 17.96 -28.86
N SER A 465 -6.18 16.71 -29.12
CA SER A 465 -7.48 16.41 -29.74
C SER A 465 -8.65 16.51 -28.75
N VAL A 466 -8.39 16.31 -27.46
CA VAL A 466 -9.37 16.45 -26.38
C VAL A 466 -9.66 17.94 -26.11
N GLY A 467 -8.63 18.79 -26.02
CA GLY A 467 -8.82 20.24 -25.82
C GLY A 467 -9.48 21.00 -26.98
N LYS A 468 -9.43 20.47 -28.22
CA LYS A 468 -10.14 21.06 -29.37
C LYS A 468 -11.64 20.72 -29.43
N ARG A 469 -12.10 19.69 -28.74
CA ARG A 469 -13.54 19.37 -28.62
C ARG A 469 -14.25 20.27 -27.62
N GLU A 470 -13.53 20.85 -26.67
CA GLU A 470 -14.07 21.79 -25.68
C GLU A 470 -14.18 23.23 -26.20
N THR A 471 -13.63 23.54 -27.37
CA THR A 471 -13.69 24.90 -27.98
C THR A 471 -14.72 25.04 -29.12
N GLN A 472 -15.51 24.00 -29.40
CA GLN A 472 -16.59 24.02 -30.41
C GLN A 472 -17.97 23.63 -29.85
N LEU A 473 -18.18 23.69 -28.53
CA LEU A 473 -19.50 23.53 -27.89
C LEU A 473 -19.90 24.81 -27.16
#